data_AF-A0A562C2P6-F1
#
_entry.id   AF-A0A562C2P6-F1
#
_cell.length_a   1.000
_cell.length_b   1.000
_cell.length_c   1.000
_cell.angle_alpha   90.00
_cell.angle_beta   90.00
_cell.angle_gamma   90.00
#
_symmetry.space_group_name_H-M   'P 1'
#
loop_
_entity.id
_entity.type
_entity.pdbx_description
1 polymer ?
#
loop_
_entity_poly.entity_id
_entity_poly.type
_entity_poly.pdbx_seq_one_letter_code
_entity_poly.pdbx_strand_id
1 'polypeptide(L)'
;MALLDKHRIIEKNATLLLVGSLFVVSIGGIVEITPLFYLENTIEKVEGMRPYSPLELAGRNIYVREGCYVCHSQMIRPFRDEVERYGHYSLAAESMYDHPFQWGSKRTGPDLARVGGRYSNEWHVQHLIEPRSVVPESVMPSYAFLKDKDLDIRNFQTHLVANQRVGVPYTEEMVENAVADIKAQADPNADTSGVEARYPKAQLGDFDGNPNRLTEMDALVAYLQMLGTLVDFSTYDAPQNLR
;
A
#
# COMPACT_ATOMS: atom_id res chain seq x y z
N MET A 1 -54.19 13.46 13.69
CA MET A 1 -53.76 12.08 13.40
C MET A 1 -52.24 12.07 13.41
N ALA A 2 -51.67 11.28 14.32
CA ALA A 2 -50.22 11.29 14.53
C ALA A 2 -49.52 10.66 13.32
N LEU A 3 -48.31 11.11 13.02
CA LEU A 3 -47.46 10.57 11.94
C LEU A 3 -47.32 9.04 12.04
N LEU A 4 -47.34 8.52 13.27
CA LEU A 4 -47.25 7.10 13.59
C LEU A 4 -48.46 6.28 13.14
N ASP A 5 -49.66 6.87 12.96
CA ASP A 5 -50.85 6.11 12.54
C ASP A 5 -50.82 5.75 11.03
N LYS A 6 -49.92 6.38 10.25
CA LYS A 6 -49.85 6.25 8.79
C LYS A 6 -48.87 5.18 8.28
N HIS A 7 -48.13 4.53 9.17
CA HIS A 7 -47.14 3.48 8.83
C HIS A 7 -47.73 2.33 7.98
N ARG A 8 -49.01 1.97 8.23
CA ARG A 8 -49.74 0.93 7.51
C ARG A 8 -49.79 1.13 5.98
N ILE A 9 -49.67 2.37 5.49
CA ILE A 9 -49.62 2.67 4.05
C ILE A 9 -48.30 2.18 3.44
N ILE A 10 -47.20 2.35 4.16
CA ILE A 10 -45.86 1.93 3.74
C ILE A 10 -45.74 0.41 3.85
N GLU A 11 -46.20 -0.18 4.95
CA GLU A 11 -46.11 -1.64 5.18
C GLU A 11 -46.88 -2.48 4.16
N LYS A 12 -48.00 -1.95 3.66
CA LYS A 12 -48.83 -2.65 2.66
C LYS A 12 -48.36 -2.44 1.22
N ASN A 13 -47.41 -1.55 0.98
CA ASN A 13 -46.93 -1.22 -0.35
C ASN A 13 -45.43 -1.54 -0.45
N ALA A 14 -45.11 -2.68 -1.06
CA ALA A 14 -43.74 -3.14 -1.23
C ALA A 14 -42.84 -2.11 -1.93
N THR A 15 -43.35 -1.38 -2.92
CA THR A 15 -42.58 -0.34 -3.63
C THR A 15 -42.23 0.82 -2.69
N LEU A 16 -43.18 1.32 -1.90
CA LEU A 16 -42.93 2.41 -0.95
C LEU A 16 -41.94 1.97 0.13
N LEU A 17 -42.05 0.73 0.62
CA LEU A 17 -41.13 0.19 1.61
C LEU A 17 -39.70 0.06 1.05
N LEU A 18 -39.55 -0.45 -0.18
CA LEU A 18 -38.24 -0.59 -0.83
C LEU A 18 -37.59 0.76 -1.11
N VAL A 19 -38.34 1.72 -1.67
CA VAL A 19 -37.82 3.07 -1.94
C VAL A 19 -37.44 3.79 -0.64
N GLY A 20 -38.30 3.72 0.38
CA GLY A 20 -38.01 4.31 1.69
C GLY A 20 -36.78 3.69 2.35
N SER A 21 -36.63 2.36 2.28
CA SER A 21 -35.46 1.66 2.83
C SER A 21 -34.17 2.02 2.09
N LEU A 22 -34.21 2.08 0.75
CA LEU A 22 -33.09 2.50 -0.07
C LEU A 22 -32.67 3.94 0.25
N PHE A 23 -33.64 4.83 0.40
CA PHE A 23 -33.37 6.22 0.77
C PHE A 23 -32.66 6.31 2.12
N VAL A 24 -33.19 5.63 3.15
CA VAL A 24 -32.62 5.67 4.51
C VAL A 24 -31.21 5.08 4.55
N VAL A 25 -30.96 3.94 3.91
CA VAL A 25 -29.62 3.32 3.91
C VAL A 25 -28.60 4.16 3.12
N SER A 26 -29.03 4.87 2.08
CA SER A 26 -28.14 5.70 1.25
C SER A 26 -27.63 6.95 1.99
N ILE A 27 -28.36 7.45 2.99
CA ILE A 27 -27.96 8.64 3.75
C ILE A 27 -26.59 8.45 4.40
N GLY A 28 -26.33 7.29 5.02
CA GLY A 28 -25.05 6.99 5.66
C GLY A 28 -23.89 7.05 4.67
N GLY A 29 -24.03 6.38 3.52
CA GLY A 29 -23.01 6.40 2.47
C GLY A 29 -22.76 7.80 1.91
N ILE A 30 -23.81 8.60 1.69
CA ILE A 30 -23.67 9.98 1.21
C ILE A 30 -22.94 10.85 2.23
N VAL A 31 -23.28 10.73 3.52
CA VAL A 31 -22.68 11.59 4.57
C VAL A 31 -21.24 11.19 4.89
N GLU A 32 -20.90 9.90 4.85
CA GLU A 32 -19.57 9.42 5.23
C GLU A 32 -18.57 9.39 4.06
N ILE A 33 -19.01 8.99 2.86
CA ILE A 33 -18.11 8.77 1.70
C ILE A 33 -17.99 10.01 0.83
N THR A 34 -19.11 10.65 0.48
CA THR A 34 -19.11 11.75 -0.50
C THR A 34 -18.22 12.93 -0.10
N PRO A 35 -18.22 13.42 1.17
CA PRO A 35 -17.35 14.53 1.56
C PRO A 35 -15.86 14.23 1.41
N LEU A 36 -15.44 12.98 1.56
CA LEU A 36 -14.02 12.60 1.44
C LEU A 36 -13.46 12.80 0.03
N PHE A 37 -14.30 12.83 -1.01
CA PHE A 37 -13.86 13.17 -2.38
C PHE A 37 -13.59 14.66 -2.59
N TYR A 38 -14.13 15.54 -1.75
CA TYR A 38 -14.07 17.00 -1.94
C TYR A 38 -13.22 17.71 -0.88
N LEU A 39 -12.99 17.10 0.28
CA LEU A 39 -12.25 17.70 1.38
C LEU A 39 -10.75 17.49 1.21
N GLU A 40 -10.10 18.37 0.44
CA GLU A 40 -8.62 18.41 0.30
C GLU A 40 -7.91 18.53 1.66
N ASN A 41 -8.55 19.19 2.63
CA ASN A 41 -8.07 19.35 4.01
C ASN A 41 -7.91 18.02 4.76
N THR A 42 -8.44 16.91 4.23
CA THR A 42 -8.32 15.60 4.87
C THR A 42 -7.00 14.89 4.57
N ILE A 43 -6.27 15.36 3.56
CA ILE A 43 -4.97 14.83 3.17
C ILE A 43 -3.91 15.81 3.66
N GLU A 44 -3.00 15.32 4.51
CA GLU A 44 -1.90 16.12 5.01
C GLU A 44 -0.98 16.54 3.86
N LYS A 45 -0.53 17.80 3.87
CA LYS A 45 0.49 18.25 2.91
C LYS A 45 1.83 17.64 3.32
N VAL A 46 2.32 16.72 2.51
CA VAL A 46 3.64 16.10 2.68
C VAL A 46 4.46 16.27 1.41
N GLU A 47 5.74 16.53 1.57
CA GLU A 47 6.68 16.53 0.46
C GLU A 47 7.30 15.13 0.28
N GLY A 48 7.67 14.79 -0.95
CA GLY A 48 8.43 13.58 -1.26
C GLY A 48 7.60 12.33 -1.58
N MET A 49 6.27 12.38 -1.51
CA MET A 49 5.43 11.28 -2.00
C MET A 49 5.56 11.14 -3.52
N ARG A 50 5.72 9.89 -3.98
CA ARG A 50 5.77 9.50 -5.39
C ARG A 50 5.00 8.19 -5.61
N PRO A 51 4.58 7.89 -6.85
CA PRO A 51 4.08 6.56 -7.20
C PRO A 51 5.10 5.46 -6.89
N TYR A 52 4.61 4.25 -6.69
CA TYR A 52 5.44 3.04 -6.65
C TYR A 52 6.29 2.93 -7.92
N SER A 53 7.55 2.53 -7.80
CA SER A 53 8.28 2.04 -8.96
C SER A 53 7.59 0.76 -9.49
N PRO A 54 7.83 0.37 -10.74
CA PRO A 54 7.25 -0.85 -11.30
C PRO A 54 7.57 -2.12 -10.50
N LEU A 55 8.80 -2.26 -9.97
CA LEU A 55 9.18 -3.41 -9.14
C LEU A 55 8.46 -3.38 -7.78
N GLU A 56 8.39 -2.21 -7.14
CA GLU A 56 7.65 -2.02 -5.89
C GLU A 56 6.14 -2.31 -6.07
N LEU A 57 5.55 -1.89 -7.20
CA LEU A 57 4.15 -2.17 -7.52
C LEU A 57 3.91 -3.67 -7.76
N ALA A 58 4.85 -4.36 -8.41
CA ALA A 58 4.80 -5.80 -8.56
C ALA A 58 4.86 -6.51 -7.20
N GLY A 59 5.76 -6.06 -6.32
CA GLY A 59 5.88 -6.54 -4.95
C GLY A 59 4.63 -6.33 -4.13
N ARG A 60 4.00 -5.17 -4.26
CA ARG A 60 2.70 -4.86 -3.65
C ARG A 60 1.61 -5.82 -4.12
N ASN A 61 1.56 -6.12 -5.42
CA ASN A 61 0.59 -7.08 -5.96
C ASN A 61 0.82 -8.49 -5.40
N ILE A 62 2.09 -8.88 -5.19
CA ILE A 62 2.46 -10.13 -4.52
C ILE A 62 2.04 -10.10 -3.05
N TYR A 63 2.32 -9.02 -2.32
CA TYR A 63 1.89 -8.82 -0.94
C TYR A 63 0.37 -9.01 -0.77
N VAL A 64 -0.41 -8.46 -1.70
CA VAL A 64 -1.87 -8.64 -1.74
C VAL A 64 -2.25 -10.09 -2.09
N ARG A 65 -1.61 -10.68 -3.11
CA ARG A 65 -1.87 -12.08 -3.53
C ARG A 65 -1.63 -13.07 -2.40
N GLU A 66 -0.57 -12.87 -1.63
CA GLU A 66 -0.15 -13.74 -0.53
C GLU A 66 -0.93 -13.53 0.77
N GLY A 67 -1.82 -12.52 0.80
CA GLY A 67 -2.66 -12.26 1.96
C GLY A 67 -1.89 -11.74 3.17
N CYS A 68 -0.72 -11.11 2.96
CA CYS A 68 0.09 -10.56 4.06
C CYS A 68 -0.71 -9.61 4.96
N TYR A 69 -1.65 -8.86 4.36
CA TYR A 69 -2.58 -7.95 5.06
C TYR A 69 -3.49 -8.64 6.10
N VAL A 70 -3.64 -9.97 6.06
CA VAL A 70 -4.41 -10.73 7.05
C VAL A 70 -3.68 -10.79 8.40
N CYS A 71 -2.36 -10.65 8.40
CA CYS A 71 -1.52 -10.71 9.59
C CYS A 71 -0.85 -9.38 9.93
N HIS A 72 -0.55 -8.56 8.92
CA HIS A 72 0.21 -7.32 9.05
C HIS A 72 -0.65 -6.11 8.69
N SER A 73 -0.59 -5.08 9.53
CA SER A 73 -1.15 -3.78 9.20
C SER A 73 -0.11 -2.86 8.59
N GLN A 74 -0.57 -1.90 7.80
CA GLN A 74 0.22 -0.74 7.38
C GLN A 74 -0.51 0.53 7.77
N MET A 75 -0.71 0.73 9.08
CA MET A 75 -1.34 1.94 9.63
C MET A 75 -0.94 2.09 11.10
N ILE A 76 0.01 2.98 11.38
CA ILE A 76 0.46 3.28 12.74
C ILE A 76 -0.47 4.32 13.33
N ARG A 77 -1.04 4.01 14.50
CA ARG A 77 -1.97 4.91 15.21
C ARG A 77 -1.22 5.99 15.98
N PRO A 78 -1.82 7.17 16.23
CA PRO A 78 -1.18 8.30 16.90
C PRO A 78 -1.13 8.12 18.43
N PHE A 79 -0.66 6.96 18.89
CA PHE A 79 -0.39 6.68 20.29
C PHE A 79 1.10 6.60 20.53
N ARG A 80 1.54 7.06 21.70
CA ARG A 80 2.97 7.09 22.04
C ARG A 80 3.60 5.69 21.96
N ASP A 81 2.93 4.66 22.45
CA ASP A 81 3.43 3.28 22.45
C ASP A 81 3.59 2.71 21.03
N GLU A 82 2.71 3.08 20.10
CA GLU A 82 2.87 2.73 18.69
C GLU A 82 4.01 3.49 18.02
N VAL A 83 4.16 4.77 18.36
CA VAL A 83 5.23 5.59 17.79
C VAL A 83 6.61 5.09 18.23
N GLU A 84 6.78 4.76 19.51
CA GLU A 84 8.03 4.18 20.02
C GLU A 84 8.35 2.83 19.36
N ARG A 85 7.33 2.04 19.01
CA ARG A 85 7.51 0.71 18.42
C ARG A 85 7.79 0.78 16.91
N TYR A 86 6.97 1.53 16.18
CA TYR A 86 6.91 1.50 14.72
C TYR A 86 7.41 2.78 14.04
N GLY A 87 7.61 3.87 14.79
CA GLY A 87 7.99 5.18 14.24
C GLY A 87 6.78 6.10 14.05
N HIS A 88 6.96 7.20 13.32
CA HIS A 88 5.92 8.22 13.16
C HIS A 88 4.59 7.60 12.70
N TYR A 89 3.48 8.04 13.31
CA TYR A 89 2.14 7.59 12.94
C TYR A 89 1.86 7.81 11.45
N SER A 90 1.02 6.98 10.88
CA SER A 90 0.72 7.04 9.44
C SER A 90 -0.11 8.27 9.11
N LEU A 91 0.26 8.96 8.05
CA LEU A 91 -0.50 10.08 7.47
C LEU A 91 -1.39 9.58 6.33
N ALA A 92 -2.52 10.22 6.08
CA ALA A 92 -3.43 9.84 5.00
C ALA A 92 -2.75 9.97 3.62
N ALA A 93 -1.86 10.95 3.48
CA ALA A 93 -1.09 11.18 2.25
C ALA A 93 -0.20 9.99 1.84
N GLU A 94 0.22 9.14 2.77
CA GLU A 94 1.07 7.98 2.46
C GLU A 94 0.35 6.91 1.67
N SER A 95 -0.96 6.79 1.85
CA SER A 95 -1.80 5.80 1.17
C SER A 95 -2.54 6.38 -0.03
N MET A 96 -2.21 7.59 -0.47
CA MET A 96 -2.93 8.27 -1.57
C MET A 96 -2.82 7.54 -2.92
N TYR A 97 -1.76 6.75 -3.12
CA TYR A 97 -1.56 5.94 -4.34
C TYR A 97 -1.86 4.45 -4.12
N ASP A 98 -2.43 4.09 -2.96
CA ASP A 98 -2.77 2.71 -2.68
C ASP A 98 -4.12 2.30 -3.25
N HIS A 99 -4.08 1.55 -4.35
CA HIS A 99 -5.26 0.94 -4.94
C HIS A 99 -5.15 -0.59 -4.88
N PRO A 100 -5.85 -1.28 -3.96
CA PRO A 100 -6.62 -0.77 -2.80
C PRO A 100 -5.74 -0.49 -1.56
N PHE A 101 -6.19 0.34 -0.62
CA PHE A 101 -5.46 0.63 0.63
C PHE A 101 -4.98 -0.65 1.37
N GLN A 102 -3.81 -0.58 2.02
CA GLN A 102 -3.20 -1.72 2.74
C GLN A 102 -3.25 -1.59 4.28
N TRP A 103 -4.11 -0.71 4.79
CA TRP A 103 -4.34 -0.61 6.23
C TRP A 103 -4.88 -1.95 6.74
N GLY A 104 -4.27 -2.47 7.80
CA GLY A 104 -4.66 -3.76 8.36
C GLY A 104 -5.82 -3.63 9.33
N SER A 105 -6.61 -4.70 9.43
CA SER A 105 -7.64 -4.87 10.45
C SER A 105 -7.20 -5.77 11.61
N LYS A 106 -6.04 -6.42 11.49
CA LYS A 106 -5.47 -7.35 12.47
C LYS A 106 -3.94 -7.23 12.51
N ARG A 107 -3.35 -7.52 13.67
CA ARG A 107 -1.90 -7.63 13.89
C ARG A 107 -1.58 -8.98 14.54
N THR A 108 -1.46 -10.01 13.71
CA THR A 108 -0.84 -11.29 14.12
C THR A 108 0.68 -11.13 14.10
N GLY A 109 1.19 -10.45 13.07
CA GLY A 109 2.56 -9.94 13.01
C GLY A 109 2.61 -8.42 13.28
N PRO A 110 3.82 -7.83 13.35
CA PRO A 110 3.99 -6.39 13.58
C PRO A 110 3.45 -5.53 12.43
N ASP A 111 3.23 -4.24 12.69
CA ASP A 111 2.92 -3.26 11.64
C ASP A 111 4.12 -3.06 10.70
N LEU A 112 3.85 -2.90 9.40
CA LEU A 112 4.85 -2.79 8.33
C LEU A 112 4.95 -1.39 7.71
N ALA A 113 4.15 -0.41 8.13
CA ALA A 113 4.09 0.92 7.50
C ALA A 113 5.44 1.68 7.48
N ARG A 114 6.41 1.24 8.28
CA ARG A 114 7.75 1.85 8.46
C ARG A 114 8.85 0.79 8.48
N VAL A 115 8.68 -0.30 7.75
CA VAL A 115 9.69 -1.38 7.72
C VAL A 115 10.86 -1.06 6.80
N GLY A 116 10.71 -0.11 5.87
CA GLY A 116 11.77 0.31 4.97
C GLY A 116 13.04 0.72 5.70
N GLY A 117 14.17 0.10 5.33
CA GLY A 117 15.47 0.35 5.94
C GLY A 117 15.65 -0.18 7.37
N ARG A 118 14.65 -0.80 8.00
CA ARG A 118 14.80 -1.39 9.35
C ARG A 118 15.56 -2.71 9.33
N TYR A 119 15.45 -3.46 8.24
CA TYR A 119 16.10 -4.75 8.05
C TYR A 119 16.80 -4.78 6.69
N SER A 120 17.87 -5.58 6.58
CA SER A 120 18.54 -5.78 5.29
C SER A 120 17.70 -6.63 4.34
N ASN A 121 17.97 -6.52 3.03
CA ASN A 121 17.37 -7.40 2.03
C ASN A 121 17.58 -8.87 2.37
N GLU A 122 18.79 -9.25 2.77
CA GLU A 122 19.08 -10.62 3.18
C GLU A 122 18.27 -11.07 4.40
N TRP A 123 18.03 -10.20 5.39
CA TRP A 123 17.15 -10.53 6.50
C TRP A 123 15.72 -10.77 6.02
N HIS A 124 15.20 -9.92 5.13
CA HIS A 124 13.86 -10.10 4.56
C HIS A 124 13.75 -11.44 3.82
N VAL A 125 14.75 -11.79 3.00
CA VAL A 125 14.79 -13.05 2.25
C VAL A 125 14.82 -14.25 3.20
N GLN A 126 15.71 -14.25 4.20
CA GLN A 126 15.80 -15.33 5.18
C GLN A 126 14.50 -15.48 5.97
N HIS A 127 13.92 -14.36 6.43
CA HIS A 127 12.66 -14.34 7.15
C HIS A 127 11.50 -14.84 6.28
N LEU A 128 11.41 -14.45 5.02
CA LEU A 128 10.33 -14.90 4.12
C LEU A 128 10.47 -16.38 3.76
N ILE A 129 11.69 -16.89 3.60
CA ILE A 129 11.94 -18.31 3.32
C ILE A 129 11.58 -19.18 4.52
N GLU A 130 12.09 -18.84 5.70
CA GLU A 130 11.88 -19.62 6.92
C GLU A 130 11.81 -18.67 8.12
N PRO A 131 10.63 -18.13 8.44
CA PRO A 131 10.49 -17.13 9.50
C PRO A 131 11.01 -17.63 10.85
N ARG A 132 10.88 -18.93 11.12
CA ARG A 132 11.33 -19.54 12.38
C ARG A 132 12.85 -19.68 12.47
N SER A 133 13.59 -19.50 11.36
CA SER A 133 15.06 -19.52 11.38
C SER A 133 15.67 -18.26 12.00
N VAL A 134 14.99 -17.11 11.84
CA VAL A 134 15.44 -15.81 12.35
C VAL A 134 14.63 -15.33 13.56
N VAL A 135 13.36 -15.77 13.69
CA VAL A 135 12.48 -15.49 14.81
C VAL A 135 11.82 -16.81 15.24
N PRO A 136 12.43 -17.58 16.17
CA PRO A 136 11.99 -18.94 16.51
C PRO A 136 10.51 -19.08 16.87
N GLU A 137 9.92 -18.06 17.49
CA GLU A 137 8.54 -18.01 17.94
C GLU A 137 7.57 -17.50 16.85
N SER A 138 8.06 -17.26 15.62
CA SER A 138 7.24 -16.74 14.53
C SER A 138 6.14 -17.71 14.13
N VAL A 139 4.92 -17.19 14.05
CA VAL A 139 3.75 -17.89 13.51
C VAL A 139 3.55 -17.63 12.02
N MET A 140 4.43 -16.85 11.38
CA MET A 140 4.33 -16.51 9.97
C MET A 140 4.55 -17.77 9.10
N PRO A 141 3.75 -17.96 8.03
CA PRO A 141 3.98 -19.02 7.05
C PRO A 141 5.33 -18.85 6.31
N SER A 142 5.84 -19.95 5.77
CA SER A 142 6.98 -19.88 4.84
C SER A 142 6.51 -19.46 3.45
N TYR A 143 7.26 -18.58 2.81
CA TYR A 143 7.09 -18.10 1.45
C TYR A 143 8.31 -18.40 0.57
N ALA A 144 9.03 -19.50 0.86
CA ALA A 144 10.25 -19.88 0.15
C ALA A 144 10.07 -19.97 -1.38
N PHE A 145 8.88 -20.35 -1.84
CA PHE A 145 8.54 -20.48 -3.27
C PHE A 145 8.69 -19.16 -4.05
N LEU A 146 8.65 -17.99 -3.39
CA LEU A 146 8.86 -16.70 -4.05
C LEU A 146 10.26 -16.57 -4.66
N LYS A 147 11.25 -17.27 -4.09
CA LYS A 147 12.61 -17.33 -4.62
C LYS A 147 12.73 -18.21 -5.87
N ASP A 148 11.86 -19.22 -5.98
CA ASP A 148 11.89 -20.16 -7.10
C ASP A 148 11.09 -19.66 -8.31
N LYS A 149 10.22 -18.67 -8.11
CA LYS A 149 9.29 -18.17 -9.12
C LYS A 149 9.80 -16.89 -9.79
N ASP A 150 9.95 -16.95 -11.10
CA ASP A 150 10.30 -15.78 -11.92
C ASP A 150 9.19 -14.73 -11.86
N LEU A 151 9.59 -13.45 -11.84
CA LEU A 151 8.65 -12.35 -11.91
C LEU A 151 8.11 -12.20 -13.34
N ASP A 152 6.78 -12.27 -13.49
CA ASP A 152 6.15 -12.00 -14.79
C ASP A 152 6.06 -10.50 -15.06
N ILE A 153 6.98 -10.01 -15.89
CA ILE A 153 7.06 -8.60 -16.30
C ILE A 153 6.42 -8.35 -17.67
N ARG A 154 5.77 -9.34 -18.28
CA ARG A 154 5.16 -9.19 -19.60
C ARG A 154 4.01 -8.18 -19.53
N ASN A 155 4.07 -7.15 -20.39
CA ASN A 155 3.07 -6.08 -20.45
C ASN A 155 2.86 -5.37 -19.11
N PHE A 156 3.88 -5.29 -18.25
CA PHE A 156 3.75 -4.66 -16.92
C PHE A 156 3.33 -3.18 -16.99
N GLN A 157 3.58 -2.53 -18.13
CA GLN A 157 3.06 -1.19 -18.46
C GLN A 157 1.55 -1.07 -18.21
N THR A 158 0.78 -2.14 -18.42
CA THR A 158 -0.67 -2.15 -18.22
C THR A 158 -1.06 -1.89 -16.76
N HIS A 159 -0.24 -2.32 -15.79
CA HIS A 159 -0.46 -2.00 -14.36
C HIS A 159 -0.30 -0.51 -14.09
N LEU A 160 0.71 0.13 -14.69
CA LEU A 160 0.93 1.57 -14.53
C LEU A 160 -0.19 2.36 -15.20
N VAL A 161 -0.61 1.98 -16.41
CA VAL A 161 -1.74 2.60 -17.12
C VAL A 161 -3.04 2.47 -16.31
N ALA A 162 -3.28 1.31 -15.69
CA ALA A 162 -4.44 1.11 -14.83
C ALA A 162 -4.42 2.04 -13.60
N ASN A 163 -3.25 2.21 -12.97
CA ASN A 163 -3.06 3.13 -11.85
C ASN A 163 -3.18 4.61 -12.28
N GLN A 164 -2.69 4.94 -13.48
CA GLN A 164 -2.84 6.27 -14.07
C GLN A 164 -4.32 6.64 -14.25
N ARG A 165 -5.16 5.69 -14.68
CA ARG A 165 -6.61 5.90 -14.83
C ARG A 165 -7.34 6.17 -13.53
N VAL A 166 -6.80 5.73 -12.38
CA VAL A 166 -7.37 6.00 -11.05
C VAL A 166 -6.71 7.19 -10.34
N GLY A 167 -5.84 7.94 -11.05
CA GLY A 167 -5.29 9.21 -10.57
C GLY A 167 -3.84 9.16 -10.08
N VAL A 168 -3.16 8.01 -10.16
CA VAL A 168 -1.73 7.92 -9.82
C VAL A 168 -0.89 8.63 -10.90
N PRO A 169 -0.01 9.59 -10.56
CA PRO A 169 0.67 10.45 -11.53
C PRO A 169 1.87 9.78 -12.22
N TYR A 170 1.64 8.62 -12.87
CA TYR A 170 2.63 8.05 -13.78
C TYR A 170 2.72 8.89 -15.07
N THR A 171 3.94 9.20 -15.50
CA THR A 171 4.21 9.86 -16.79
C THR A 171 4.23 8.83 -17.93
N GLU A 172 4.11 9.29 -19.18
CA GLU A 172 4.27 8.40 -20.35
C GLU A 172 5.64 7.73 -20.36
N GLU A 173 6.69 8.48 -20.00
CA GLU A 173 8.05 7.94 -19.87
C GLU A 173 8.15 6.81 -18.84
N MET A 174 7.48 6.94 -17.68
CA MET A 174 7.41 5.88 -16.67
C MET A 174 6.73 4.62 -17.20
N VAL A 175 5.66 4.80 -17.98
CA VAL A 175 4.93 3.68 -18.60
C VAL A 175 5.79 3.00 -19.66
N GLU A 176 6.44 3.76 -20.54
CA GLU A 176 7.29 3.21 -21.60
C GLU A 176 8.50 2.45 -21.05
N ASN A 177 9.13 2.97 -19.99
CA ASN A 177 10.31 2.39 -19.37
C ASN A 177 10.00 1.32 -18.31
N ALA A 178 8.73 1.00 -18.04
CA ALA A 178 8.36 0.16 -16.90
C ALA A 178 9.16 -1.15 -16.79
N VAL A 179 9.30 -1.89 -17.88
CA VAL A 179 10.03 -3.17 -17.90
C VAL A 179 11.55 -2.97 -17.75
N ALA A 180 12.09 -1.88 -18.30
CA ALA A 180 13.50 -1.54 -18.14
C ALA A 180 13.78 -1.14 -16.69
N ASP A 181 12.88 -0.37 -16.08
CA ASP A 181 12.97 0.07 -14.69
C ASP A 181 12.93 -1.09 -13.70
N ILE A 182 12.06 -2.10 -13.93
CA ILE A 182 12.06 -3.30 -13.09
C ILE A 182 13.43 -3.98 -13.09
N LYS A 183 14.02 -4.16 -14.28
CA LYS A 183 15.30 -4.85 -14.42
C LYS A 183 16.45 -4.04 -13.85
N ALA A 184 16.51 -2.75 -14.16
CA ALA A 184 17.56 -1.87 -13.68
C ALA A 184 17.52 -1.69 -12.16
N GLN A 185 16.33 -1.64 -11.56
CA GLN A 185 16.18 -1.52 -10.11
C GLN A 185 16.72 -2.74 -9.35
N ALA A 186 16.58 -3.95 -9.90
CA ALA A 186 17.00 -5.21 -9.28
C ALA A 186 18.43 -5.65 -9.66
N ASP A 187 19.10 -4.96 -10.59
CA ASP A 187 20.45 -5.32 -11.04
C ASP A 187 21.48 -4.37 -10.43
N PRO A 188 22.36 -4.84 -9.52
CA PRO A 188 23.38 -4.01 -8.89
C PRO A 188 24.44 -3.47 -9.87
N ASN A 189 24.50 -3.97 -11.10
CA ASN A 189 25.44 -3.53 -12.14
C ASN A 189 24.79 -2.70 -13.26
N ALA A 190 23.48 -2.48 -13.22
CA ALA A 190 22.77 -1.71 -14.23
C ALA A 190 22.97 -0.19 -14.04
N ASP A 191 22.74 0.57 -15.11
CA ASP A 191 22.58 2.02 -15.01
C ASP A 191 21.20 2.36 -14.42
N THR A 192 21.20 2.84 -13.18
CA THR A 192 19.99 3.17 -12.41
C THR A 192 19.58 4.64 -12.55
N SER A 193 20.34 5.46 -13.26
CA SER A 193 20.11 6.91 -13.34
C SER A 193 18.69 7.27 -13.81
N GLY A 194 18.15 6.50 -14.77
CA GLY A 194 16.77 6.66 -15.22
C GLY A 194 15.73 6.28 -14.16
N VAL A 195 15.98 5.22 -13.40
CA VAL A 195 15.10 4.78 -12.30
C VAL A 195 15.08 5.84 -11.20
N GLU A 196 16.25 6.37 -10.82
CA GLU A 196 16.36 7.40 -9.78
C GLU A 196 15.71 8.72 -10.18
N ALA A 197 15.81 9.10 -11.45
CA ALA A 197 15.15 10.30 -11.98
C ALA A 197 13.61 10.16 -11.98
N ARG A 198 13.09 8.98 -12.35
CA ARG A 198 11.65 8.72 -12.38
C ARG A 198 11.07 8.43 -11.00
N TYR A 199 11.80 7.72 -10.14
CA TYR A 199 11.36 7.28 -8.82
C TYR A 199 12.38 7.67 -7.74
N PRO A 200 12.45 8.96 -7.34
CA PRO A 200 13.35 9.40 -6.29
C PRO A 200 13.19 8.60 -4.99
N LYS A 201 14.29 8.25 -4.31
CA LYS A 201 14.31 7.37 -3.12
C LYS A 201 13.93 5.90 -3.37
N ALA A 202 13.75 5.46 -4.62
CA ALA A 202 13.66 4.03 -4.92
C ALA A 202 14.91 3.31 -4.40
N GLN A 203 14.69 2.19 -3.72
CA GLN A 203 15.78 1.33 -3.30
C GLN A 203 16.27 0.57 -4.53
N LEU A 204 17.59 0.41 -4.65
CA LEU A 204 18.26 -0.17 -5.80
C LEU A 204 19.21 -1.28 -5.33
N GLY A 205 19.39 -2.30 -6.16
CA GLY A 205 20.38 -3.35 -5.97
C GLY A 205 19.78 -4.73 -5.89
N ASP A 206 20.56 -5.66 -5.35
CA ASP A 206 20.17 -7.05 -5.20
C ASP A 206 19.21 -7.22 -4.00
N PHE A 207 18.00 -7.69 -4.29
CA PHE A 207 16.94 -7.83 -3.29
C PHE A 207 16.82 -9.26 -2.75
N ASP A 208 17.08 -10.28 -3.57
CA ASP A 208 16.94 -11.69 -3.19
C ASP A 208 18.25 -12.46 -2.98
N GLY A 209 19.39 -11.83 -3.28
CA GLY A 209 20.73 -12.42 -3.21
C GLY A 209 21.19 -13.10 -4.51
N ASN A 210 20.44 -12.96 -5.61
CA ASN A 210 20.75 -13.55 -6.90
C ASN A 210 20.49 -12.57 -8.07
N PRO A 211 21.46 -11.70 -8.41
CA PRO A 211 21.27 -10.65 -9.41
C PRO A 211 21.09 -11.18 -10.85
N ASN A 212 21.30 -12.48 -11.09
CA ASN A 212 21.15 -13.09 -12.41
C ASN A 212 19.69 -13.47 -12.73
N ARG A 213 18.79 -13.39 -11.76
CA ARG A 213 17.41 -13.83 -11.91
C ARG A 213 16.50 -12.81 -11.24
N LEU A 214 15.40 -12.48 -11.91
CA LEU A 214 14.40 -11.58 -11.37
C LEU A 214 13.21 -12.40 -10.86
N THR A 215 13.04 -12.44 -9.56
CA THR A 215 12.07 -13.30 -8.88
C THR A 215 10.94 -12.51 -8.22
N GLU A 216 9.90 -13.22 -7.80
CA GLU A 216 8.86 -12.62 -6.96
C GLU A 216 9.38 -12.20 -5.58
N MET A 217 10.46 -12.81 -5.10
CA MET A 217 11.14 -12.40 -3.87
C MET A 217 11.73 -10.99 -4.03
N ASP A 218 12.41 -10.70 -5.15
CA ASP A 218 12.96 -9.36 -5.40
C ASP A 218 11.89 -8.29 -5.32
N ALA A 219 10.78 -8.52 -6.00
CA ALA A 219 9.66 -7.59 -6.04
C ALA A 219 9.09 -7.35 -4.64
N LEU A 220 8.82 -8.41 -3.87
CA LEU A 220 8.26 -8.28 -2.53
C LEU A 220 9.22 -7.53 -1.59
N VAL A 221 10.52 -7.83 -1.63
CA VAL A 221 11.50 -7.13 -0.80
C VAL A 221 11.63 -5.67 -1.22
N ALA A 222 11.63 -5.35 -2.52
CA ALA A 222 11.64 -3.97 -2.99
C ALA A 222 10.42 -3.17 -2.48
N TYR A 223 9.23 -3.78 -2.49
CA TYR A 223 8.03 -3.18 -1.90
C TYR A 223 8.20 -2.90 -0.40
N LEU A 224 8.64 -3.90 0.38
CA LEU A 224 8.83 -3.77 1.83
C LEU A 224 9.87 -2.69 2.16
N GLN A 225 10.95 -2.63 1.38
CA GLN A 225 12.01 -1.64 1.59
C GLN A 225 11.56 -0.20 1.31
N MET A 226 10.54 -0.01 0.48
CA MET A 226 9.98 1.32 0.22
C MET A 226 9.09 1.81 1.38
N LEU A 227 8.38 0.91 2.07
CA LEU A 227 7.35 1.26 3.05
C LEU A 227 7.84 2.24 4.12
N GLY A 228 7.27 3.45 4.06
CA GLY A 228 7.50 4.52 5.04
C GLY A 228 8.75 5.36 4.82
N THR A 229 9.41 5.25 3.67
CA THR A 229 10.64 6.01 3.36
C THR A 229 10.40 7.32 2.59
N LEU A 230 9.21 7.50 2.01
CA LEU A 230 8.92 8.61 1.10
C LEU A 230 8.69 9.94 1.81
N VAL A 231 7.89 9.93 2.89
CA VAL A 231 7.48 11.14 3.60
C VAL A 231 8.65 11.79 4.32
N ASP A 232 8.81 13.10 4.12
CA ASP A 232 9.64 13.94 4.97
C ASP A 232 8.83 14.47 6.17
N PHE A 233 9.01 13.84 7.33
CA PHE A 233 8.31 14.24 8.56
C PHE A 233 8.75 15.61 9.11
N SER A 234 9.87 16.18 8.64
CA SER A 234 10.28 17.52 9.07
C SER A 234 9.38 18.63 8.51
N THR A 235 8.74 18.36 7.37
CA THR A 235 7.79 19.28 6.72
C THR A 235 6.38 19.18 7.30
N TYR A 236 6.12 18.21 8.18
CA TYR A 236 4.80 17.96 8.77
C TYR A 236 4.56 18.86 10.00
N ASP A 237 3.54 19.71 9.94
CA ASP A 237 3.10 20.57 11.04
C ASP A 237 1.93 19.94 11.80
N ALA A 238 2.21 19.28 12.94
CA ALA A 238 1.18 18.62 13.73
C ALA A 238 0.09 19.59 14.24
N PRO A 239 0.41 20.75 14.86
CA PRO A 239 -0.60 21.73 15.28
C PRO A 239 -1.57 22.21 14.20
N GLN A 240 -1.10 22.41 12.96
CA GLN A 240 -1.97 22.83 11.84
C GLN A 240 -2.88 21.71 11.32
N ASN A 241 -2.53 20.45 11.61
CA ASN A 241 -3.28 19.27 11.18
C ASN A 241 -4.11 18.63 12.31
N LEU A 242 -4.16 19.25 13.49
CA LEU A 242 -5.11 18.88 14.55
C LEU A 242 -6.53 19.27 14.11
N ARG A 243 -7.40 18.27 13.93
CA ARG A 243 -8.84 18.45 13.68
C ARG A 243 -9.61 18.64 14.97
#